data_AF-A0A845QX70-F1
#
_entry.id   AF-A0A845QX70-F1
#
_cell.length_a   1.000
_cell.length_b   1.000
_cell.length_c   1.000
_cell.angle_alpha   90.00
_cell.angle_beta   90.00
_cell.angle_gamma   90.00
#
_symmetry.space_group_name_H-M   'P 1'
#
loop_
_entity.id
_entity.type
_entity.pdbx_description
1 polymer ?
#
loop_
_entity_poly.entity_id
_entity_poly.type
_entity_poly.pdbx_seq_one_letter_code
_entity_poly.pdbx_strand_id
1 'polypeptide(L)'
;MLTEDELKWIRSVLVDDSMKISPSYFYRRKKKMEWLKNKTKVRQELDKLRKEMLKTTPKDLLELKDKSVRESRKIKNFEGIYIIHNRIKDIYYVGQSKRVLDRAYMHFIVNPEAIEGRYNLTVEYNFPEIYFDYNAGNEFIISLIPLIETSFSSLNELEGCAIIAYNSLAPNGYNRVSGNMMDKPIFKNDDYKKAMNLIFNRIKETEGEDFILNLTNQKKRRSYTLNLFTKLRLPRNPNFYLTFLKMLTEYRKYNKK
;
A
#
# COMPACT_ATOMS: atom_id res chain seq x y z
N MET A 1 10.74 -30.45 13.97
CA MET A 1 10.12 -29.90 15.21
C MET A 1 11.14 -28.95 15.82
N LEU A 2 10.74 -27.78 16.33
CA LEU A 2 11.69 -26.88 17.03
C LEU A 2 12.21 -27.58 18.29
N THR A 3 13.49 -27.40 18.62
CA THR A 3 14.08 -27.94 19.85
C THR A 3 13.56 -27.19 21.07
N GLU A 4 13.65 -27.78 22.27
CA GLU A 4 13.23 -27.07 23.48
C GLU A 4 14.11 -25.86 23.78
N ASP A 5 15.39 -25.87 23.40
CA ASP A 5 16.27 -24.70 23.51
C ASP A 5 15.82 -23.56 22.58
N GLU A 6 15.49 -23.89 21.33
CA GLU A 6 14.91 -22.94 20.37
C GLU A 6 13.60 -22.35 20.91
N LEU A 7 12.72 -23.19 21.46
CA LEU A 7 11.45 -22.74 22.04
C LEU A 7 11.64 -21.89 23.29
N LYS A 8 12.56 -22.25 24.16
CA LYS A 8 12.90 -21.47 25.37
C LYS A 8 13.43 -20.09 24.99
N TRP A 9 14.29 -20.01 23.99
CA TRP A 9 14.79 -18.74 23.45
C TRP A 9 13.67 -17.92 22.79
N ILE A 10 12.82 -18.52 21.95
CA ILE A 10 11.69 -17.80 21.36
C ILE A 10 10.78 -17.27 22.47
N ARG A 11 10.45 -18.07 23.48
CA ARG A 11 9.63 -17.63 24.62
C ARG A 11 10.26 -16.43 25.32
N SER A 12 11.57 -16.44 25.60
CA SER A 12 12.23 -15.30 26.26
C SER A 12 12.23 -14.03 25.41
N VAL A 13 12.37 -14.14 24.09
CA VAL A 13 12.24 -12.98 23.15
C VAL A 13 10.83 -12.38 23.20
N LEU A 14 9.81 -13.20 23.45
CA LEU A 14 8.41 -12.80 23.43
C LEU A 14 7.85 -12.36 24.78
N VAL A 15 8.57 -12.67 25.87
CA VAL A 15 8.27 -12.17 27.21
C VAL A 15 8.56 -10.66 27.22
N ASP A 16 7.56 -9.88 27.61
CA ASP A 16 7.56 -8.42 27.79
C ASP A 16 7.37 -7.51 26.55
N ASP A 17 6.21 -6.80 26.54
CA ASP A 17 6.11 -5.33 26.47
C ASP A 17 4.62 -4.89 26.45
N SER A 18 3.97 -4.83 27.61
CA SER A 18 2.58 -4.36 27.70
C SER A 18 2.42 -2.84 27.59
N MET A 19 3.52 -2.06 27.50
CA MET A 19 3.48 -0.59 27.51
C MET A 19 4.33 0.14 26.47
N LYS A 20 5.13 -0.52 25.62
CA LYS A 20 5.92 0.19 24.60
C LYS A 20 5.11 0.48 23.33
N ILE A 21 5.27 1.72 22.84
CA ILE A 21 4.73 2.19 21.55
C ILE A 21 5.05 1.16 20.46
N SER A 22 4.04 0.82 19.64
CA SER A 22 4.17 -0.21 18.61
C SER A 22 5.38 0.04 17.69
N PRO A 23 6.18 -0.98 17.34
CA PRO A 23 7.24 -0.88 16.33
C PRO A 23 6.76 -0.30 15.01
N SER A 24 5.50 -0.56 14.66
CA SER A 24 4.86 0.01 13.47
C SER A 24 4.83 1.54 13.47
N TYR A 25 4.64 2.17 14.63
CA TYR A 25 4.65 3.61 14.77
C TYR A 25 6.05 4.19 14.48
N PHE A 26 7.09 3.63 15.09
CA PHE A 26 8.47 4.06 14.84
C PHE A 26 8.88 3.86 13.38
N TYR A 27 8.50 2.72 12.79
CA TYR A 27 8.72 2.45 11.38
C TYR A 27 8.04 3.49 10.48
N ARG A 28 6.74 3.76 10.70
CA ARG A 28 6.00 4.80 9.94
C ARG A 28 6.66 6.16 10.07
N ARG A 29 7.05 6.54 11.29
CA ARG A 29 7.71 7.83 11.55
C ARG A 29 9.04 7.92 10.82
N LYS A 30 9.90 6.89 10.92
CA LYS A 30 11.19 6.85 10.22
C LYS A 30 11.03 6.92 8.70
N LYS A 31 10.13 6.11 8.13
CA LYS A 31 9.84 6.12 6.69
C LYS A 31 9.27 7.44 6.21
N LYS A 32 8.34 8.04 6.96
CA LYS A 32 7.81 9.37 6.64
C LYS A 32 8.91 10.44 6.64
N MET A 33 9.84 10.40 7.58
CA MET A 33 10.98 11.31 7.62
C MET A 33 11.92 11.11 6.42
N GLU A 34 12.18 9.86 6.04
CA GLU A 34 12.96 9.52 4.83
C GLU A 34 12.30 10.09 3.56
N TRP A 35 10.98 9.91 3.41
CA TRP A 35 10.23 10.45 2.27
C TRP A 35 10.22 11.98 2.25
N LEU A 36 10.06 12.61 3.41
CA LEU A 36 10.13 14.08 3.53
C LEU A 36 11.51 14.61 3.14
N LYS A 37 12.59 13.94 3.55
CA LYS A 37 13.97 14.33 3.18
C LYS A 37 14.19 14.28 1.67
N ASN A 38 13.59 13.31 1.00
CA ASN A 38 13.74 13.13 -0.46
C ASN A 38 12.66 13.83 -1.29
N LYS A 39 11.72 14.57 -0.66
CA LYS A 39 10.54 15.18 -1.28
C LYS A 39 10.87 15.95 -2.56
N THR A 40 11.84 16.86 -2.50
CA THR A 40 12.20 17.74 -3.62
C THR A 40 12.77 16.94 -4.79
N LYS A 41 13.64 15.97 -4.51
CA LYS A 41 14.23 15.10 -5.54
C LYS A 41 13.16 14.28 -6.25
N VAL A 42 12.27 13.66 -5.48
CA VAL A 42 11.14 12.89 -6.02
C VAL A 42 10.23 13.78 -6.86
N ARG A 43 9.92 15.00 -6.39
CA ARG A 43 9.09 15.94 -7.15
C ARG A 43 9.72 16.27 -8.51
N GLN A 44 11.02 16.54 -8.56
CA GLN A 44 11.75 16.85 -9.78
C GLN A 44 11.76 15.66 -10.76
N GLU A 45 12.05 14.44 -10.28
CA GLU A 45 12.01 13.21 -11.09
C GLU A 45 10.63 13.00 -11.71
N LEU A 46 9.58 13.08 -10.88
CA LEU A 46 8.21 12.89 -11.34
C LEU A 46 7.75 14.02 -12.28
N ASP A 47 8.09 15.27 -12.02
CA ASP A 47 7.73 16.39 -12.92
C ASP A 47 8.42 16.27 -14.29
N LYS A 48 9.65 15.74 -14.33
CA LYS A 48 10.31 15.41 -15.60
C LYS A 48 9.52 14.34 -16.37
N LEU A 49 9.21 13.22 -15.71
CA LEU A 49 8.40 12.16 -16.31
C LEU A 49 7.03 12.68 -16.75
N ARG A 50 6.36 13.53 -15.95
CA ARG A 50 5.08 14.14 -16.33
C ARG A 50 5.15 14.97 -17.60
N LYS A 51 6.31 15.57 -17.94
CA LYS A 51 6.48 16.34 -19.18
C LYS A 51 6.64 15.43 -20.40
N GLU A 52 7.24 14.25 -20.20
CA GLU A 52 7.58 13.29 -21.26
C GLU A 52 6.45 12.29 -21.53
N MET A 53 5.66 11.95 -20.49
CA MET A 53 4.63 10.91 -20.53
C MET A 53 3.27 11.44 -20.98
N LEU A 54 2.38 10.50 -21.34
CA LEU A 54 1.00 10.79 -21.74
C LEU A 54 0.26 11.58 -20.65
N LYS A 55 -0.22 12.77 -21.03
CA LYS A 55 -1.18 13.56 -20.26
C LYS A 55 -2.57 13.36 -20.85
N THR A 56 -3.54 13.16 -19.99
CA THR A 56 -4.94 12.97 -20.39
C THR A 56 -5.83 13.92 -19.61
N THR A 57 -7.00 14.20 -20.17
CA THR A 57 -8.11 14.86 -19.49
C THR A 57 -9.09 13.80 -18.94
N PRO A 58 -10.05 14.18 -18.07
CA PRO A 58 -11.11 13.26 -17.65
C PRO A 58 -11.90 12.68 -18.83
N LYS A 59 -12.12 13.48 -19.89
CA LYS A 59 -12.80 13.05 -21.12
C LYS A 59 -12.00 11.97 -21.85
N ASP A 60 -10.69 12.20 -22.04
CA ASP A 60 -9.81 11.22 -22.68
C ASP A 60 -9.77 9.91 -21.88
N LEU A 61 -9.71 9.97 -20.54
CA LEU A 61 -9.74 8.78 -19.70
C LEU A 61 -11.06 8.00 -19.83
N LEU A 62 -12.19 8.69 -19.99
CA LEU A 62 -13.48 8.05 -20.15
C LEU A 62 -13.57 7.32 -21.49
N GLU A 63 -13.03 7.89 -22.57
CA GLU A 63 -12.88 7.20 -23.87
C GLU A 63 -11.97 5.98 -23.73
N LEU A 64 -10.83 6.15 -23.06
CA LEU A 64 -9.87 5.09 -22.81
C LEU A 64 -10.38 4.00 -21.86
N LYS A 65 -11.60 4.10 -21.30
CA LYS A 65 -12.25 2.97 -20.63
C LYS A 65 -12.60 1.86 -21.62
N ASP A 66 -12.94 2.23 -22.86
CA ASP A 66 -13.30 1.28 -23.91
C ASP A 66 -12.06 0.52 -24.41
N LYS A 67 -12.16 -0.81 -24.43
CA LYS A 67 -11.06 -1.67 -24.88
C LYS A 67 -10.75 -1.46 -26.37
N SER A 68 -11.77 -1.29 -27.21
CA SER A 68 -11.60 -1.09 -28.66
C SER A 68 -10.85 0.21 -28.97
N VAL A 69 -11.18 1.28 -28.25
CA VAL A 69 -10.49 2.59 -28.35
C VAL A 69 -9.03 2.47 -27.91
N ARG A 70 -8.77 1.76 -26.82
CA ARG A 70 -7.39 1.49 -26.38
C ARG A 70 -6.59 0.71 -27.41
N GLU A 71 -7.17 -0.33 -28.00
CA GLU A 71 -6.52 -1.18 -28.99
C GLU A 71 -6.21 -0.41 -30.28
N SER A 72 -7.17 0.37 -30.79
CA SER A 72 -6.97 1.19 -31.99
C SER A 72 -5.88 2.26 -31.79
N ARG A 73 -5.79 2.83 -30.59
CA ARG A 73 -4.74 3.79 -30.21
C ARG A 73 -3.43 3.13 -29.73
N LYS A 74 -3.35 1.79 -29.72
CA LYS A 74 -2.21 1.00 -29.21
C LYS A 74 -1.83 1.35 -27.76
N ILE A 75 -2.79 1.81 -26.96
CA ILE A 75 -2.60 2.16 -25.56
C ILE A 75 -2.91 0.93 -24.70
N LYS A 76 -1.89 0.39 -24.05
CA LYS A 76 -2.07 -0.69 -23.08
C LYS A 76 -2.24 -0.11 -21.68
N ASN A 77 -3.02 -0.80 -20.86
CA ASN A 77 -3.05 -0.51 -19.44
C ASN A 77 -1.78 -1.06 -18.77
N PHE A 78 -1.36 -0.46 -17.67
CA PHE A 78 -0.08 -0.76 -17.04
C PHE A 78 -0.10 -0.59 -15.51
N GLU A 79 0.94 -1.12 -14.88
CA GLU A 79 1.25 -0.94 -13.48
C GLU A 79 2.01 0.37 -13.25
N GLY A 80 1.50 1.22 -12.37
CA GLY A 80 2.11 2.53 -12.10
C GLY A 80 1.25 3.42 -11.21
N ILE A 81 1.51 4.73 -11.27
CA ILE A 81 0.72 5.76 -10.60
C ILE A 81 0.00 6.66 -11.61
N TYR A 82 -1.07 7.30 -11.14
CA TYR A 82 -1.72 8.42 -11.80
C TYR A 82 -1.73 9.62 -10.86
N ILE A 83 -1.44 10.80 -11.41
CA ILE A 83 -1.44 12.08 -10.70
C ILE A 83 -2.53 12.93 -11.32
N ILE A 84 -3.58 13.23 -10.56
CA ILE A 84 -4.68 14.09 -10.98
C ILE A 84 -4.43 15.48 -10.42
N HIS A 85 -4.34 16.48 -11.29
CA HIS A 85 -4.11 17.87 -10.94
C HIS A 85 -5.36 18.69 -11.26
N ASN A 86 -6.00 19.25 -10.23
CA ASN A 86 -7.04 20.26 -10.41
C ASN A 86 -6.36 21.59 -10.74
N ARG A 87 -6.52 22.08 -11.96
CA ARG A 87 -5.87 23.30 -12.43
C ARG A 87 -6.42 24.58 -11.81
N ILE A 88 -7.68 24.55 -11.40
CA ILE A 88 -8.36 25.72 -10.83
C ILE A 88 -7.94 25.93 -9.38
N LYS A 89 -7.85 24.84 -8.61
CA LYS A 89 -7.47 24.89 -7.19
C LYS A 89 -5.96 24.70 -6.94
N ASP A 90 -5.22 24.32 -7.98
CA ASP A 90 -3.81 23.90 -7.92
C ASP A 90 -3.49 22.85 -6.82
N ILE A 91 -4.39 21.87 -6.69
CA ILE A 91 -4.21 20.75 -5.75
C ILE A 91 -4.21 19.41 -6.48
N TYR A 92 -3.64 18.40 -5.81
CA TYR A 92 -3.29 17.13 -6.42
C TYR A 92 -3.98 15.96 -5.72
N TYR A 93 -4.17 14.88 -6.49
CA TYR A 93 -4.39 13.53 -6.01
C TYR A 93 -3.36 12.62 -6.64
N VAL A 94 -2.88 11.63 -5.88
CA VAL A 94 -2.00 10.58 -6.37
C VAL A 94 -2.62 9.23 -6.03
N GLY A 95 -2.68 8.31 -6.99
CA GLY A 95 -3.03 6.93 -6.71
C GLY A 95 -2.21 5.95 -7.52
N GLN A 96 -2.14 4.71 -7.05
CA GLN A 96 -1.54 3.59 -7.79
C GLN A 96 -2.59 2.63 -8.36
N SER A 97 -2.17 1.82 -9.34
CA SER A 97 -2.91 0.62 -9.75
C SER A 97 -2.01 -0.29 -10.59
N LYS A 98 -2.34 -1.59 -10.63
CA LYS A 98 -1.85 -2.51 -11.68
C LYS A 98 -2.50 -2.26 -13.04
N ARG A 99 -3.60 -1.52 -13.03
CA ARG A 99 -4.43 -1.13 -14.17
C ARG A 99 -4.72 0.36 -14.02
N VAL A 100 -3.71 1.21 -14.26
CA VAL A 100 -3.74 2.66 -14.05
C VAL A 100 -4.93 3.34 -14.74
N LEU A 101 -5.17 3.07 -16.03
CA LEU A 101 -6.26 3.71 -16.79
C LEU A 101 -7.62 3.45 -16.12
N ASP A 102 -7.90 2.16 -15.86
CA ASP A 102 -9.15 1.72 -15.25
C ASP A 102 -9.39 2.30 -13.85
N ARG A 103 -8.33 2.61 -13.09
CA ARG A 103 -8.47 3.17 -11.73
C ARG A 103 -8.61 4.69 -11.76
N ALA A 104 -7.90 5.36 -12.66
CA ALA A 104 -7.86 6.83 -12.73
C ALA A 104 -9.23 7.42 -13.10
N TYR A 105 -9.93 6.86 -14.10
CA TYR A 105 -11.21 7.40 -14.55
C TYR A 105 -12.33 7.31 -13.50
N MET A 106 -12.25 6.33 -12.60
CA MET A 106 -13.27 6.10 -11.57
C MET A 106 -13.47 7.28 -10.63
N HIS A 107 -12.44 8.13 -10.43
CA HIS A 107 -12.53 9.33 -9.59
C HIS A 107 -13.48 10.39 -10.15
N PHE A 108 -13.77 10.35 -11.44
CA PHE A 108 -14.63 11.33 -12.11
C PHE A 108 -16.07 10.85 -12.31
N ILE A 109 -16.35 9.56 -12.07
CA ILE A 109 -17.67 8.98 -12.34
C ILE A 109 -18.36 8.37 -11.11
N VAL A 110 -17.61 7.98 -10.08
CA VAL A 110 -18.19 7.40 -8.87
C VAL A 110 -18.56 8.51 -7.90
N ASN A 111 -19.86 8.65 -7.63
CA ASN A 111 -20.34 9.56 -6.60
C ASN A 111 -19.87 9.07 -5.21
N PRO A 112 -19.07 9.85 -4.46
CA PRO A 112 -18.61 9.50 -3.11
C PRO A 112 -19.75 9.35 -2.10
N GLU A 113 -20.93 9.94 -2.32
CA GLU A 113 -22.14 9.75 -1.48
C GLU A 113 -22.59 8.30 -1.41
N ALA A 114 -22.34 7.52 -2.47
CA ALA A 114 -22.61 6.08 -2.47
C ALA A 114 -21.62 5.28 -1.60
N ILE A 115 -20.60 5.93 -1.04
CA ILE A 115 -19.56 5.33 -0.20
C ILE A 115 -19.62 6.01 1.19
N GLU A 116 -20.55 5.54 2.03
CA GLU A 116 -20.89 6.11 3.34
C GLU A 116 -19.68 6.59 4.14
N GLY A 117 -18.68 5.72 4.38
CA GLY A 117 -17.51 6.10 5.17
C GLY A 117 -16.63 7.19 4.56
N ARG A 118 -16.57 7.31 3.22
CA ARG A 118 -15.85 8.40 2.55
C ARG A 118 -16.66 9.68 2.60
N TYR A 119 -17.96 9.59 2.35
CA TYR A 119 -18.87 10.73 2.37
C TYR A 119 -18.91 11.40 3.75
N ASN A 120 -19.09 10.61 4.81
CA ASN A 120 -19.16 11.13 6.17
C ASN A 120 -17.91 11.95 6.54
N LEU A 121 -16.71 11.44 6.21
CA LEU A 121 -15.46 12.16 6.43
C LEU A 121 -15.35 13.42 5.57
N THR A 122 -15.82 13.37 4.32
CA THR A 122 -15.81 14.53 3.42
C THR A 122 -16.70 15.64 3.98
N VAL A 123 -17.90 15.32 4.47
CA VAL A 123 -18.84 16.28 5.05
C VAL A 123 -18.34 16.82 6.39
N GLU A 124 -17.95 15.94 7.31
CA GLU A 124 -17.53 16.30 8.67
C GLU A 124 -16.31 17.24 8.67
N TYR A 125 -15.33 16.98 7.81
CA TYR A 125 -14.08 17.73 7.76
C TYR A 125 -13.97 18.68 6.57
N ASN A 126 -15.06 18.86 5.80
CA ASN A 126 -15.11 19.65 4.57
C ASN A 126 -13.92 19.40 3.64
N PHE A 127 -13.61 18.13 3.42
CA PHE A 127 -12.43 17.77 2.65
C PHE A 127 -12.69 17.88 1.13
N PRO A 128 -11.69 18.28 0.33
CA PRO A 128 -11.87 18.37 -1.12
C PRO A 128 -12.12 16.98 -1.72
N GLU A 129 -12.89 16.94 -2.80
CA GLU A 129 -13.33 15.71 -3.46
C GLU A 129 -13.38 15.88 -4.98
N ILE A 130 -12.74 14.96 -5.72
CA ILE A 130 -12.50 15.11 -7.17
C ILE A 130 -13.82 15.11 -7.93
N TYR A 131 -14.74 14.20 -7.57
CA TYR A 131 -16.03 14.06 -8.21
C TYR A 131 -16.86 15.36 -8.14
N PHE A 132 -16.91 15.99 -6.96
CA PHE A 132 -17.65 17.24 -6.78
C PHE A 132 -17.00 18.40 -7.53
N ASP A 133 -15.68 18.52 -7.46
CA ASP A 133 -14.96 19.59 -8.16
C ASP A 133 -15.05 19.44 -9.69
N TYR A 134 -15.03 18.21 -10.20
CA TYR A 134 -15.22 17.93 -11.62
C TYR A 134 -16.64 18.29 -12.08
N ASN A 135 -17.66 17.91 -11.32
CA ASN A 135 -19.05 18.26 -11.64
C ASN A 135 -19.35 19.77 -11.50
N ALA A 136 -18.57 20.48 -10.68
CA ALA A 136 -18.61 21.94 -10.60
C ALA A 136 -17.90 22.65 -11.78
N GLY A 137 -17.31 21.89 -12.71
CA GLY A 137 -16.68 22.42 -13.93
C GLY A 137 -15.18 22.69 -13.79
N ASN A 138 -14.52 22.26 -12.71
CA ASN A 138 -13.07 22.43 -12.61
C ASN A 138 -12.33 21.63 -13.69
N GLU A 139 -11.25 22.22 -14.20
CA GLU A 139 -10.38 21.57 -15.16
C GLU A 139 -9.34 20.67 -14.48
N PHE A 140 -9.12 19.49 -15.06
CA PHE A 140 -8.15 18.52 -14.56
C PHE A 140 -7.19 18.06 -15.65
N ILE A 141 -5.93 17.87 -15.25
CA ILE A 141 -4.92 17.15 -16.03
C ILE A 141 -4.54 15.90 -15.26
N ILE A 142 -4.50 14.77 -15.95
CA ILE A 142 -4.06 13.50 -15.38
C ILE A 142 -2.75 13.10 -16.05
N SER A 143 -1.72 12.89 -15.23
CA SER A 143 -0.44 12.32 -15.68
C SER A 143 -0.39 10.84 -15.29
N LEU A 144 -0.06 9.98 -16.25
CA LEU A 144 -0.01 8.53 -16.05
C LEU A 144 1.45 8.08 -16.14
N ILE A 145 1.99 7.53 -15.05
CA ILE A 145 3.42 7.21 -14.94
C ILE A 145 3.58 5.71 -14.67
N PRO A 146 4.10 4.93 -15.63
CA PRO A 146 4.39 3.51 -15.42
C PRO A 146 5.46 3.31 -14.33
N LEU A 147 5.31 2.29 -13.50
CA LEU A 147 6.30 1.97 -12.45
C LEU A 147 7.69 1.70 -13.04
N ILE A 148 7.73 1.05 -14.21
CA ILE A 148 8.96 0.67 -14.91
C ILE A 148 9.81 1.87 -15.36
N GLU A 149 9.19 3.03 -15.52
CA GLU A 149 9.88 4.28 -15.89
C GLU A 149 10.40 5.06 -14.67
N THR A 150 10.35 4.46 -13.47
CA THR A 150 10.76 5.11 -12.23
C THR A 150 11.88 4.34 -11.54
N SER A 151 12.59 5.04 -10.65
CA SER A 151 13.61 4.40 -9.80
C SER A 151 13.03 3.54 -8.66
N PHE A 152 11.71 3.46 -8.53
CA PHE A 152 11.04 2.78 -7.41
C PHE A 152 10.83 1.29 -7.67
N SER A 153 11.00 0.51 -6.61
CA SER A 153 10.88 -0.95 -6.66
C SER A 153 9.45 -1.46 -6.49
N SER A 154 8.53 -0.61 -6.05
CA SER A 154 7.14 -0.99 -5.76
C SER A 154 6.17 0.18 -5.89
N LEU A 155 4.91 -0.13 -6.21
CA LEU A 155 3.84 0.86 -6.28
C LEU A 155 3.60 1.60 -4.96
N ASN A 156 3.70 0.89 -3.82
CA ASN A 156 3.45 1.49 -2.51
C ASN A 156 4.49 2.56 -2.17
N GLU A 157 5.76 2.29 -2.50
CA GLU A 157 6.84 3.24 -2.28
C GLU A 157 6.72 4.44 -3.23
N LEU A 158 6.45 4.19 -4.51
CA LEU A 158 6.22 5.24 -5.51
C LEU A 158 5.03 6.14 -5.14
N GLU A 159 3.87 5.56 -4.81
CA GLU A 159 2.67 6.30 -4.40
C GLU A 159 2.93 7.14 -3.15
N GLY A 160 3.52 6.53 -2.11
CA GLY A 160 3.76 7.22 -0.84
C GLY A 160 4.72 8.39 -0.98
N CYS A 161 5.83 8.20 -1.71
CA CYS A 161 6.77 9.27 -2.03
C CYS A 161 6.12 10.37 -2.86
N ALA A 162 5.30 10.00 -3.86
CA ALA A 162 4.58 10.95 -4.70
C ALA A 162 3.55 11.77 -3.91
N ILE A 163 2.76 11.16 -3.01
CA ILE A 163 1.80 11.90 -2.17
C ILE A 163 2.50 13.00 -1.35
N ILE A 164 3.67 12.68 -0.77
CA ILE A 164 4.47 13.66 -0.02
C ILE A 164 5.08 14.72 -0.95
N ALA A 165 5.62 14.32 -2.11
CA ALA A 165 6.18 15.20 -3.13
C ALA A 165 5.18 16.24 -3.64
N TYR A 166 3.93 15.82 -3.86
CA TYR A 166 2.84 16.65 -4.36
C TYR A 166 2.02 17.35 -3.26
N ASN A 167 2.36 17.15 -1.98
CA ASN A 167 1.58 17.65 -0.85
C ASN A 167 0.08 17.32 -0.98
N SER A 168 -0.24 16.13 -1.51
CA SER A 168 -1.61 15.82 -1.95
C SER A 168 -2.53 15.34 -0.83
N LEU A 169 -2.08 15.33 0.42
CA LEU A 169 -2.90 14.96 1.57
C LEU A 169 -3.89 16.05 1.93
N ALA A 170 -5.12 15.66 2.22
CA ALA A 170 -6.13 16.55 2.78
C ALA A 170 -5.61 17.19 4.08
N PRO A 171 -5.83 18.51 4.28
CA PRO A 171 -6.67 19.39 3.45
C PRO A 171 -5.97 20.01 2.23
N ASN A 172 -4.65 19.84 2.07
CA ASN A 172 -3.86 20.45 0.99
C ASN A 172 -4.00 19.76 -0.39
N GLY A 173 -4.68 18.61 -0.42
CA GLY A 173 -5.02 17.88 -1.63
C GLY A 173 -6.10 16.84 -1.38
N TYR A 174 -6.32 15.96 -2.34
CA TYR A 174 -7.45 15.03 -2.31
C TYR A 174 -7.16 13.70 -1.59
N ASN A 175 -5.90 13.33 -1.36
CA ASN A 175 -5.57 12.06 -0.70
C ASN A 175 -5.97 12.08 0.78
N ARG A 176 -6.65 11.03 1.25
CA ARG A 176 -6.99 10.87 2.68
C ARG A 176 -5.90 10.19 3.50
N VAL A 177 -4.99 9.46 2.84
CA VAL A 177 -3.92 8.70 3.48
C VAL A 177 -2.62 8.84 2.68
N SER A 178 -1.48 8.70 3.35
CA SER A 178 -0.14 8.87 2.76
C SER A 178 0.36 7.64 1.98
N GLY A 179 -0.56 6.86 1.41
CA GLY A 179 -0.26 5.58 0.77
C GLY A 179 -0.02 4.43 1.75
N ASN A 180 0.27 3.24 1.20
CA ASN A 180 0.41 2.00 1.94
C ASN A 180 1.83 1.81 2.52
N MET A 181 2.18 2.56 3.57
CA MET A 181 3.48 2.41 4.28
C MET A 181 3.66 1.03 4.95
N MET A 182 2.56 0.33 5.22
CA MET A 182 2.53 -0.89 6.01
C MET A 182 2.26 -2.09 5.11
N ASP A 183 3.06 -2.32 4.09
CA ASP A 183 2.95 -3.49 3.21
C ASP A 183 3.84 -4.66 3.64
N LYS A 184 4.97 -4.38 4.30
CA LYS A 184 5.92 -5.41 4.77
C LYS A 184 5.77 -5.77 6.26
N PRO A 185 6.16 -6.99 6.69
CA PRO A 185 6.25 -7.33 8.11
C PRO A 185 7.20 -6.36 8.83
N ILE A 186 6.77 -5.83 9.98
CA ILE A 186 7.59 -4.94 10.81
C ILE A 186 7.91 -5.67 12.09
N PHE A 187 9.20 -5.90 12.30
CA PHE A 187 9.73 -6.57 13.47
C PHE A 187 10.09 -5.53 14.53
N LYS A 188 9.87 -5.88 15.79
CA LYS A 188 10.23 -5.03 16.94
C LYS A 188 11.73 -4.76 16.99
N ASN A 189 12.51 -5.81 16.76
CA ASN A 189 13.96 -5.84 16.77
C ASN A 189 14.43 -7.05 15.95
N ASP A 190 15.74 -7.23 15.85
CA ASP A 190 16.34 -8.34 15.10
C ASP A 190 16.01 -9.71 15.71
N ASP A 191 15.86 -9.81 17.03
CA ASP A 191 15.51 -11.07 17.68
C ASP A 191 14.08 -11.51 17.37
N TYR A 192 13.13 -10.57 17.28
CA TYR A 192 11.78 -10.86 16.79
C TYR A 192 11.81 -11.40 15.36
N LYS A 193 12.63 -10.79 14.50
CA LYS A 193 12.81 -11.24 13.11
C LYS A 193 13.40 -12.64 13.06
N LYS A 194 14.46 -12.90 13.83
CA LYS A 194 15.10 -14.22 13.93
C LYS A 194 14.12 -15.28 14.44
N ALA A 195 13.37 -15.00 15.51
CA ALA A 195 12.37 -15.91 16.06
C ALA A 195 11.27 -16.24 15.04
N MET A 196 10.75 -15.24 14.32
CA MET A 196 9.78 -15.48 13.26
C MET A 196 10.34 -16.31 12.11
N ASN A 197 11.55 -15.98 11.63
CA ASN A 197 12.19 -16.72 10.56
C ASN A 197 12.45 -18.17 10.94
N LEU A 198 12.85 -18.43 12.19
CA LEU A 198 13.07 -19.78 12.69
C LEU A 198 11.77 -20.60 12.67
N ILE A 199 10.66 -20.05 13.18
CA ILE A 199 9.35 -20.69 13.12
C ILE A 199 8.93 -20.90 11.66
N PHE A 200 9.09 -19.89 10.80
CA PHE A 200 8.66 -19.93 9.41
C PHE A 200 9.42 -20.97 8.59
N ASN A 201 10.76 -20.98 8.69
CA ASN A 201 11.60 -21.97 8.02
C ASN A 201 11.25 -23.38 8.50
N ARG A 202 10.98 -23.55 9.79
CA ARG A 202 10.55 -24.84 10.31
C ARG A 202 9.25 -25.32 9.68
N ILE A 203 8.27 -24.44 9.47
CA ILE A 203 7.02 -24.80 8.77
C ILE A 203 7.33 -25.27 7.36
N LYS A 204 8.19 -24.55 6.63
CA LYS A 204 8.59 -24.94 5.27
C LYS A 204 9.23 -26.34 5.26
N GLU A 205 10.11 -26.61 6.21
CA GLU A 205 10.77 -27.91 6.36
C GLU A 205 9.78 -29.03 6.69
N THR A 206 8.81 -28.79 7.57
CA THR A 206 7.93 -29.85 8.08
C THR A 206 6.66 -30.05 7.28
N GLU A 207 6.08 -28.99 6.74
CA GLU A 207 4.79 -29.01 6.04
C GLU A 207 4.93 -28.68 4.54
N GLY A 208 6.11 -28.25 4.10
CA GLY A 208 6.36 -27.86 2.72
C GLY A 208 5.95 -26.42 2.41
N GLU A 209 6.48 -25.91 1.29
CA GLU A 209 6.14 -24.56 0.80
C GLU A 209 4.67 -24.47 0.35
N ASP A 210 4.18 -25.53 -0.32
CA ASP A 210 2.81 -25.62 -0.84
C ASP A 210 1.75 -25.50 0.26
N PHE A 211 2.03 -26.01 1.46
CA PHE A 211 1.15 -25.85 2.60
C PHE A 211 0.87 -24.37 2.89
N ILE A 212 1.92 -23.54 2.91
CA ILE A 212 1.80 -22.10 3.17
C ILE A 212 1.03 -21.42 2.03
N LEU A 213 1.25 -21.82 0.78
CA LEU A 213 0.53 -21.29 -0.39
C LEU A 213 -0.97 -21.61 -0.35
N ASN A 214 -1.33 -22.77 0.23
CA ASN A 214 -2.70 -23.25 0.41
C ASN A 214 -3.47 -22.57 1.55
N LEU A 215 -2.80 -21.78 2.40
CA LEU A 215 -3.47 -20.89 3.36
C LEU A 215 -4.05 -19.67 2.63
N THR A 216 -5.07 -19.88 1.81
CA THR A 216 -5.53 -18.93 0.78
C THR A 216 -6.14 -17.65 1.31
N ASN A 217 -6.91 -17.72 2.40
CA ASN A 217 -7.62 -16.58 2.96
C ASN A 217 -7.12 -16.22 4.37
N GLN A 218 -7.49 -15.02 4.83
CA GLN A 218 -7.03 -14.51 6.12
C GLN A 218 -7.56 -15.35 7.29
N LYS A 219 -8.76 -15.93 7.19
CA LYS A 219 -9.35 -16.78 8.23
C LYS A 219 -8.53 -18.06 8.43
N LYS A 220 -8.14 -18.73 7.33
CA LYS A 220 -7.25 -19.90 7.35
C LYS A 220 -5.90 -19.57 8.00
N ARG A 221 -5.26 -18.47 7.57
CA ARG A 221 -3.99 -18.01 8.17
C ARG A 221 -4.13 -17.72 9.67
N ARG A 222 -5.19 -17.00 10.08
CA ARG A 222 -5.46 -16.70 11.50
C ARG A 222 -5.62 -17.96 12.35
N SER A 223 -6.44 -18.89 11.87
CA SER A 223 -6.69 -20.16 12.54
C SER A 223 -5.41 -20.99 12.68
N TYR A 224 -4.67 -21.14 11.58
CA TYR A 224 -3.38 -21.85 11.59
C TYR A 224 -2.38 -21.23 12.55
N THR A 225 -2.14 -19.91 12.48
CA THR A 225 -1.19 -19.24 13.35
C THR A 225 -1.57 -19.35 14.82
N LEU A 226 -2.87 -19.27 15.16
CA LEU A 226 -3.34 -19.45 16.52
C LEU A 226 -3.06 -20.87 17.03
N ASN A 227 -3.38 -21.88 16.24
CA ASN A 227 -3.13 -23.28 16.58
C ASN A 227 -1.63 -23.58 16.71
N LEU A 228 -0.82 -23.07 15.78
CA LEU A 228 0.63 -23.20 15.82
C LEU A 228 1.21 -22.59 17.09
N PHE A 229 0.85 -21.35 17.42
CA PHE A 229 1.39 -20.65 18.59
C PHE A 229 0.98 -21.34 19.90
N THR A 230 -0.24 -21.89 19.94
CA THR A 230 -0.73 -22.71 21.05
C THR A 230 0.08 -23.99 21.17
N LYS A 231 0.29 -24.72 20.07
CA LYS A 231 1.09 -25.96 20.02
C LYS A 231 2.53 -25.73 20.48
N LEU A 232 3.13 -24.60 20.11
CA LEU A 232 4.49 -24.22 20.50
C LEU A 232 4.57 -23.63 21.92
N ARG A 233 3.42 -23.44 22.60
CA ARG A 233 3.31 -22.81 23.93
C ARG A 233 4.02 -21.45 23.98
N LEU A 234 3.75 -20.61 22.98
CA LEU A 234 4.29 -19.25 22.93
C LEU A 234 3.44 -18.30 23.79
N PRO A 235 4.05 -17.30 24.46
CA PRO A 235 3.30 -16.30 25.22
C PRO A 235 2.43 -15.45 24.28
N ARG A 236 1.33 -14.91 24.83
CA ARG A 236 0.39 -14.06 24.07
C ARG A 236 1.05 -12.72 23.73
N ASN A 237 1.55 -12.60 22.51
CA ASN A 237 2.16 -11.37 21.99
C ASN A 237 1.44 -10.91 20.70
N PRO A 238 0.53 -9.90 20.78
CA PRO A 238 -0.27 -9.46 19.64
C PRO A 238 0.56 -8.94 18.47
N ASN A 239 1.65 -8.22 18.75
CA ASN A 239 2.54 -7.69 17.70
C ASN A 239 3.23 -8.83 16.95
N PHE A 240 3.74 -9.84 17.68
CA PHE A 240 4.36 -11.01 17.07
C PHE A 240 3.35 -11.82 16.23
N TYR A 241 2.14 -12.03 16.75
CA TYR A 241 1.07 -12.70 16.02
C TYR A 241 0.70 -11.99 14.71
N LEU A 242 0.46 -10.67 14.77
CA LEU A 242 0.08 -9.88 13.61
C LEU A 242 1.19 -9.79 12.56
N THR A 243 2.44 -9.62 12.98
CA THR A 243 3.58 -9.58 12.06
C THR A 243 3.83 -10.95 11.42
N PHE A 244 3.64 -12.06 12.14
CA PHE A 244 3.74 -13.41 11.58
C PHE A 244 2.66 -13.69 10.53
N LEU A 245 1.41 -13.32 10.80
CA LEU A 245 0.32 -13.42 9.80
C LEU A 245 0.62 -12.64 8.51
N LYS A 246 1.25 -11.48 8.67
CA LYS A 246 1.65 -10.64 7.54
C LYS A 246 2.77 -11.29 6.74
N MET A 247 3.75 -11.91 7.42
CA MET A 247 4.81 -12.67 6.77
C MET A 247 4.26 -13.82 5.93
N LEU A 248 3.31 -14.62 6.45
CA LEU A 248 2.62 -15.66 5.67
C LEU A 248 1.89 -15.08 4.45
N THR A 249 1.27 -13.91 4.61
CA THR A 249 0.55 -13.23 3.53
C THR A 249 1.49 -12.76 2.42
N GLU A 250 2.62 -12.15 2.77
CA GLU A 250 3.61 -11.65 1.82
C GLU A 250 4.34 -12.78 1.10
N TYR A 251 4.72 -13.85 1.81
CA TYR A 251 5.32 -15.02 1.18
C TYR A 251 4.41 -15.61 0.09
N ARG A 252 3.11 -15.75 0.39
CA ARG A 252 2.14 -16.22 -0.61
C ARG A 252 2.00 -15.26 -1.79
N LYS A 253 1.97 -13.94 -1.56
CA LYS A 253 1.88 -12.97 -2.65
C LYS A 253 3.08 -13.05 -3.59
N TYR A 254 4.28 -13.29 -3.05
CA TYR A 254 5.51 -13.32 -3.84
C TYR A 254 5.65 -14.62 -4.65
N ASN A 255 5.27 -15.75 -4.07
CA ASN A 255 5.49 -17.09 -4.65
C ASN A 255 4.30 -17.66 -5.41
N LYS A 256 3.17 -16.93 -5.50
CA LYS A 256 2.03 -17.31 -6.34
C LYS A 256 2.09 -16.67 -7.74
N LYS A 257 3.29 -16.28 -8.18
CA LYS A 257 3.54 -15.79 -9.54
C LYS A 257 3.66 -16.97 -10.49
#